data_AF-A0A258HIT8-F1
#
_entry.id   AF-A0A258HIT8-F1
#
_cell.length_a   1.000
_cell.length_b   1.000
_cell.length_c   1.000
_cell.angle_alpha   90.00
_cell.angle_beta   90.00
_cell.angle_gamma   90.00
#
_symmetry.space_group_name_H-M   'P 1'
#
loop_
_entity.id
_entity.type
_entity.pdbx_description
1 polymer ?
#
loop_
_entity_poly.entity_id
_entity_poly.type
_entity_poly.pdbx_seq_one_letter_code
_entity_poly.pdbx_strand_id
1 'polypeptide(L)'
;MKRLEPNALLAVSTLIALTLLIATGALFGAPGGAVKYPVIAVICVVAFVIGNGIMARRMGRVTPPMINLDTPATAAWAGGFPVVVMLFAAIPMIWSGHDYGLLVIIGSVMAGVTIESALKVRRA
;
A
#
# COMPACT_ATOMS: atom_id res chain seq x y z
N MET A 1 6.26 14.76 -22.36
CA MET A 1 5.66 13.87 -21.35
C MET A 1 6.55 13.87 -20.11
N LYS A 2 6.07 14.39 -18.98
CA LYS A 2 6.84 14.36 -17.71
C LYS A 2 7.03 12.89 -17.32
N ARG A 3 8.27 12.42 -17.17
CA ARG A 3 8.55 11.03 -16.76
C ARG A 3 7.99 10.84 -15.35
N LEU A 4 7.07 9.89 -15.19
CA LEU A 4 6.59 9.48 -13.86
C LEU A 4 7.76 8.86 -13.10
N GLU A 5 8.02 9.35 -11.89
CA GLU A 5 9.04 8.77 -11.02
C GLU A 5 8.66 7.31 -10.69
N PRO A 6 9.62 6.36 -10.74
CA PRO A 6 9.35 4.94 -10.49
C PRO A 6 8.65 4.67 -9.15
N ASN A 7 9.05 5.38 -8.09
CA ASN A 7 8.43 5.23 -6.77
C ASN A 7 7.00 5.79 -6.72
N ALA A 8 6.71 6.84 -7.48
CA ALA A 8 5.34 7.35 -7.61
C ALA A 8 4.45 6.34 -8.36
N LEU A 9 4.98 5.71 -9.42
CA LEU A 9 4.27 4.67 -10.15
C LEU A 9 3.97 3.46 -9.26
N LEU A 10 4.94 3.06 -8.42
CA LEU A 10 4.76 2.00 -7.44
C LEU A 10 3.69 2.34 -6.40
N ALA A 11 3.71 3.55 -5.84
CA ALA A 11 2.70 3.98 -4.88
C ALA A 11 1.29 3.95 -5.50
N VAL A 12 1.15 4.46 -6.72
CA VAL A 12 -0.13 4.46 -7.45
C VAL A 12 -0.60 3.04 -7.74
N SER A 13 0.27 2.15 -8.22
CA SER A 13 -0.12 0.77 -8.52
C SER A 13 -0.55 0.01 -7.25
N THR A 14 0.12 0.24 -6.12
CA THR A 14 -0.24 -0.37 -4.84
C THR A 14 -1.57 0.17 -4.31
N LEU A 15 -1.84 1.47 -4.48
CA LEU A 15 -3.12 2.09 -4.13
C LEU A 15 -4.28 1.58 -4.98
N ILE A 16 -4.06 1.35 -6.27
CA ILE A 16 -5.05 0.73 -7.16
C ILE A 16 -5.36 -0.69 -6.68
N ALA A 17 -4.33 -1.49 -6.37
CA ALA A 17 -4.52 -2.83 -5.83
C ALA A 17 -5.28 -2.81 -4.49
N LEU A 18 -4.98 -1.86 -3.61
CA LEU A 18 -5.71 -1.70 -2.34
C LEU A 18 -7.17 -1.32 -2.57
N THR A 19 -7.44 -0.44 -3.53
CA THR A 19 -8.80 -0.05 -3.90
C THR A 19 -9.58 -1.25 -4.44
N LEU A 20 -8.92 -2.10 -5.25
CA LEU A 20 -9.50 -3.34 -5.72
C LEU A 20 -9.84 -4.29 -4.56
N LEU A 21 -8.94 -4.46 -3.59
CA LEU A 21 -9.19 -5.25 -2.38
C LEU A 21 -10.37 -4.71 -1.55
N ILE A 22 -10.46 -3.39 -1.39
CA ILE A 22 -11.58 -2.76 -0.69
C ILE A 22 -12.89 -3.01 -1.44
N ALA A 23 -12.88 -2.88 -2.77
CA ALA A 23 -14.05 -3.10 -3.60
C ALA A 23 -14.52 -4.57 -3.53
N THR A 24 -13.61 -5.53 -3.70
CA THR A 24 -13.96 -6.96 -3.63
C THR A 24 -14.38 -7.36 -2.22
N GLY A 25 -13.71 -6.85 -1.18
CA GLY A 25 -14.11 -7.05 0.21
C GLY A 25 -15.49 -6.47 0.51
N ALA A 26 -15.82 -5.28 -0.02
CA ALA A 26 -17.13 -4.66 0.17
C ALA A 26 -18.26 -5.37 -0.58
N LEU A 27 -17.97 -5.94 -1.76
CA LEU A 27 -18.95 -6.63 -2.60
C LEU A 27 -19.21 -8.08 -2.16
N PHE A 28 -18.15 -8.80 -1.76
CA PHE A 28 -18.23 -10.23 -1.47
C PHE A 28 -18.03 -10.58 0.02
N GLY A 29 -17.64 -9.63 0.86
CA GLY A 29 -17.40 -9.85 2.28
C GLY A 29 -18.61 -9.63 3.19
N ALA A 30 -18.33 -9.52 4.48
CA ALA A 30 -19.34 -9.29 5.50
C ALA A 30 -20.12 -7.97 5.29
N PRO A 31 -21.41 -7.91 5.69
CA PRO A 31 -22.21 -6.70 5.57
C PRO A 31 -21.59 -5.53 6.34
N GLY A 32 -21.64 -4.33 5.74
CA GLY A 32 -21.03 -3.11 6.29
C GLY A 32 -19.59 -2.83 5.83
N GLY A 33 -18.99 -3.72 5.03
CA GLY A 33 -17.63 -3.54 4.47
C GLY A 33 -17.45 -2.28 3.62
N ALA A 34 -18.49 -1.82 2.93
CA ALA A 34 -18.43 -0.66 2.03
C ALA A 34 -17.99 0.64 2.68
N VAL A 35 -18.29 0.85 3.98
CA VAL A 35 -17.84 2.03 4.74
C VAL A 35 -16.66 1.66 5.63
N LYS A 36 -16.71 0.49 6.28
CA LYS A 36 -15.69 0.03 7.21
C LYS A 36 -14.31 -0.07 6.55
N TYR A 37 -14.20 -0.67 5.37
CA TYR A 37 -12.90 -0.94 4.73
C TYR A 37 -12.19 0.32 4.23
N PRO A 38 -12.85 1.27 3.53
CA PRO A 38 -12.22 2.54 3.19
C PRO A 38 -11.73 3.33 4.40
N VAL A 39 -12.53 3.38 5.49
CA VAL A 39 -12.18 4.11 6.70
C VAL A 39 -10.94 3.50 7.36
N ILE A 40 -10.92 2.17 7.53
CA ILE A 40 -9.75 1.45 8.05
C ILE A 40 -8.53 1.72 7.16
N ALA A 41 -8.68 1.64 5.84
CA ALA A 41 -7.58 1.80 4.92
C ALA A 41 -6.94 3.19 5.01
N VAL A 42 -7.77 4.24 4.99
CA VAL A 42 -7.29 5.63 5.10
C VAL A 42 -6.58 5.84 6.44
N ILE A 43 -7.18 5.41 7.55
CA ILE A 43 -6.58 5.55 8.88
C ILE A 43 -5.24 4.81 8.95
N CYS A 44 -5.18 3.56 8.48
CA CYS A 44 -3.95 2.75 8.53
C CYS A 44 -2.84 3.32 7.64
N VAL A 45 -3.15 3.77 6.42
CA VAL A 45 -2.16 4.41 5.53
C VAL A 45 -1.60 5.67 6.18
N VAL A 46 -2.47 6.56 6.65
CA VAL A 46 -2.07 7.84 7.25
C VAL A 46 -1.27 7.61 8.53
N ALA A 47 -1.76 6.76 9.43
CA ALA A 47 -1.08 6.42 10.68
C ALA A 47 0.29 5.79 10.42
N PHE A 48 0.41 4.91 9.40
CA PHE A 48 1.68 4.30 9.05
C PHE A 48 2.67 5.33 8.49
N VAL A 49 2.26 6.14 7.51
CA VAL A 49 3.16 7.13 6.88
C VAL A 49 3.67 8.16 7.91
N ILE A 50 2.79 8.63 8.79
CA ILE A 50 3.16 9.57 9.86
C ILE A 50 4.02 8.86 10.92
N GLY A 51 3.54 7.73 11.44
CA GLY A 51 4.18 6.99 12.52
C GLY A 51 5.56 6.47 12.14
N ASN A 52 5.70 5.88 10.95
CA ASN A 52 6.99 5.38 10.47
C ASN A 52 7.97 6.54 10.23
N GLY A 53 7.49 7.68 9.71
CA GLY A 53 8.31 8.88 9.56
C GLY A 53 8.81 9.44 10.90
N ILE A 54 7.97 9.49 11.93
CA ILE A 54 8.37 9.93 13.28
C ILE A 54 9.37 8.94 13.89
N MET A 55 9.09 7.64 13.80
CA MET A 55 9.94 6.59 14.37
C MET A 55 11.31 6.57 13.70
N ALA A 56 11.37 6.63 12.37
CA ALA A 56 12.62 6.67 11.62
C ALA A 56 13.50 7.86 12.05
N ARG A 57 12.89 9.04 12.27
CA ARG A 57 13.61 10.22 12.79
C ARG A 57 14.12 10.01 14.22
N ARG A 58 13.29 9.46 15.12
CA ARG A 58 13.69 9.16 16.51
C ARG A 58 14.83 8.16 16.59
N MET A 59 14.88 7.20 15.66
CA MET A 59 15.94 6.19 15.58
C MET A 59 17.18 6.67 14.81
N GLY A 60 17.21 7.91 14.31
CA GLY A 60 18.31 8.41 13.47
C GLY A 60 18.49 7.64 12.15
N ARG A 61 17.44 6.95 11.67
CA ARG A 61 17.54 6.01 10.55
C ARG A 61 17.26 6.70 9.22
N VAL A 62 18.29 6.85 8.39
CA VAL A 62 18.14 7.31 7.00
C VAL A 62 17.80 6.10 6.14
N THR A 63 16.55 6.01 5.70
CA THR A 63 16.09 4.92 4.83
C THR A 63 16.00 5.43 3.39
N PRO A 64 16.77 4.85 2.44
CA PRO A 64 16.70 5.26 1.04
C PRO A 64 15.33 4.93 0.43
N PRO A 65 14.96 5.57 -0.69
CA PRO A 65 13.76 5.20 -1.44
C PRO A 65 13.85 3.74 -1.92
N MET A 66 12.70 3.10 -2.02
CA MET A 66 12.56 1.67 -2.29
C MET A 66 13.08 1.29 -3.68
N ILE A 67 12.75 2.07 -4.71
CA ILE A 67 13.36 1.93 -6.04
C ILE A 67 14.51 2.94 -6.13
N ASN A 68 15.73 2.42 -6.26
CA ASN A 68 16.92 3.21 -6.56
C ASN A 68 17.38 2.94 -8.00
N LEU A 69 17.72 4.00 -8.73
CA LEU A 69 18.18 3.92 -10.13
C LEU A 69 19.53 3.21 -10.25
N ASP A 70 20.36 3.28 -9.21
CA ASP A 70 21.67 2.63 -9.17
C ASP A 70 21.57 1.10 -9.09
N THR A 71 20.40 0.56 -8.74
CA THR A 71 20.22 -0.87 -8.55
C THR A 71 18.86 -1.32 -9.10
N PRO A 72 18.77 -1.66 -10.41
CA PRO A 72 17.50 -1.96 -11.07
C PRO A 72 16.77 -3.18 -10.49
N ALA A 73 17.48 -4.09 -9.82
CA ALA A 73 16.88 -5.20 -9.09
C ALA A 73 15.88 -4.75 -8.01
N THR A 74 16.05 -3.55 -7.44
CA THR A 74 15.11 -2.99 -6.44
C THR A 74 13.71 -2.77 -7.01
N ALA A 75 13.60 -2.48 -8.31
CA ALA A 75 12.32 -2.34 -8.99
C ALA A 75 11.56 -3.67 -9.07
N ALA A 76 12.25 -4.78 -9.32
CA ALA A 76 11.64 -6.11 -9.37
C ALA A 76 11.08 -6.52 -8.00
N TRP A 77 11.85 -6.29 -6.93
CA TRP A 77 11.41 -6.56 -5.55
C TRP A 77 10.28 -5.65 -5.12
N ALA A 78 10.35 -4.36 -5.46
CA ALA A 78 9.29 -3.40 -5.18
C ALA A 78 7.96 -3.77 -5.89
N GLY A 79 8.04 -4.35 -7.09
CA GLY A 79 6.87 -4.86 -7.81
C GLY A 79 6.07 -5.93 -7.04
N GLY A 80 6.68 -6.59 -6.05
CA GLY A 80 5.96 -7.54 -5.18
C GLY A 80 4.83 -6.90 -4.37
N PHE A 81 4.92 -5.61 -4.01
CA PHE A 81 3.92 -4.93 -3.21
C PHE A 81 2.52 -4.92 -3.87
N PRO A 82 2.35 -4.32 -5.06
CA PRO A 82 1.06 -4.31 -5.73
C PRO A 82 0.57 -5.73 -6.07
N VAL A 83 1.47 -6.66 -6.40
CA VAL A 83 1.10 -8.06 -6.72
C VAL A 83 0.49 -8.75 -5.50
N VAL A 84 1.11 -8.66 -4.33
CA VAL A 84 0.58 -9.28 -3.10
C VAL A 84 -0.79 -8.69 -2.72
N VAL A 85 -0.93 -7.36 -2.79
CA VAL A 85 -2.23 -6.71 -2.49
C VAL A 85 -3.29 -7.12 -3.52
N MET A 86 -2.92 -7.29 -4.78
CA MET A 86 -3.82 -7.78 -5.82
C MET A 86 -4.25 -9.23 -5.58
N LEU A 87 -3.34 -10.10 -5.12
CA LEU A 87 -3.68 -11.47 -4.72
C LEU A 87 -4.67 -11.48 -3.55
N PHE A 88 -4.50 -10.58 -2.57
CA PHE A 88 -5.49 -10.43 -1.50
C PHE A 88 -6.86 -10.02 -2.03
N ALA A 89 -6.91 -9.19 -3.06
CA ALA A 89 -8.18 -8.77 -3.67
C ALA A 89 -8.96 -9.92 -4.31
N ALA A 90 -8.30 -11.03 -4.67
CA ALA A 90 -8.96 -12.22 -5.19
C ALA A 90 -9.61 -13.08 -4.08
N ILE A 91 -9.14 -12.98 -2.83
CA ILE A 91 -9.62 -13.81 -1.72
C ILE A 91 -11.13 -13.62 -1.47
N PRO A 92 -11.68 -12.39 -1.41
CA PRO A 92 -13.11 -12.18 -1.23
C PRO A 92 -13.99 -12.84 -2.30
N MET A 93 -13.46 -12.98 -3.52
CA MET A 93 -14.21 -13.58 -4.63
C MET A 93 -14.37 -15.10 -4.48
N ILE A 94 -13.38 -15.77 -3.90
CA ILE A 94 -13.36 -17.24 -3.76
C ILE A 94 -14.00 -17.65 -2.43
N TRP A 95 -13.85 -16.85 -1.38
CA TRP A 95 -14.26 -17.22 -0.03
C TRP A 95 -15.17 -16.20 0.66
N SER A 96 -16.30 -15.87 0.03
CA SER A 96 -17.23 -14.81 0.44
C SER A 96 -17.81 -14.92 1.86
N GLY A 97 -18.39 -13.82 2.35
CA GLY A 97 -19.13 -13.74 3.62
C GLY A 97 -18.28 -13.48 4.87
N HIS A 98 -16.95 -13.42 4.74
CA HIS A 98 -16.03 -13.20 5.86
C HIS A 98 -15.65 -11.73 6.03
N ASP A 99 -15.10 -11.39 7.19
CA ASP A 99 -14.54 -10.06 7.45
C ASP A 99 -13.08 -9.99 6.99
N TYR A 100 -12.81 -9.16 5.98
CA TYR A 100 -11.47 -8.96 5.42
C TYR A 100 -10.75 -7.74 5.98
N GLY A 101 -11.21 -7.19 7.12
CA GLY A 101 -10.58 -6.03 7.75
C GLY A 101 -9.07 -6.20 7.95
N LEU A 102 -8.62 -7.40 8.33
CA LEU A 102 -7.19 -7.69 8.48
C LEU A 102 -6.42 -7.60 7.15
N LEU A 103 -6.97 -8.14 6.06
CA LEU A 103 -6.35 -8.03 4.72
C LEU A 103 -6.25 -6.57 4.29
N VAL A 104 -7.29 -5.78 4.56
CA VAL A 104 -7.31 -4.34 4.29
C VAL A 104 -6.23 -3.63 5.11
N ILE A 105 -6.05 -3.95 6.39
CA ILE A 105 -4.99 -3.39 7.24
C ILE A 105 -3.61 -3.71 6.65
N ILE A 106 -3.35 -4.98 6.32
CA ILE A 106 -2.06 -5.40 5.75
C ILE A 106 -1.80 -4.67 4.43
N GLY A 107 -2.78 -4.66 3.51
CA GLY A 107 -2.68 -3.96 2.24
C GLY A 107 -2.46 -2.45 2.40
N SER A 108 -3.05 -1.86 3.44
CA SER A 108 -2.89 -0.44 3.77
C SER A 108 -1.49 -0.12 4.28
N VAL A 109 -0.91 -0.98 5.11
CA VAL A 109 0.49 -0.83 5.54
C VAL A 109 1.42 -0.96 4.34
N MET A 110 1.18 -1.92 3.45
CA MET A 110 1.95 -2.10 2.21
C MET A 110 1.87 -0.87 1.30
N ALA A 111 0.68 -0.30 1.11
CA ALA A 111 0.50 0.96 0.38
C ALA A 111 1.19 2.14 1.10
N GLY A 112 1.15 2.18 2.43
CA GLY A 112 1.85 3.17 3.24
C GLY A 112 3.36 3.17 3.00
N VAL A 113 3.98 1.99 2.94
CA VAL A 113 5.42 1.84 2.64
C VAL A 113 5.76 2.39 1.25
N THR A 114 4.94 2.10 0.24
CA THR A 114 5.22 2.57 -1.14
C THR A 114 4.97 4.07 -1.30
N ILE A 115 3.96 4.62 -0.62
CA ILE A 115 3.73 6.07 -0.54
C ILE A 115 4.90 6.77 0.15
N GLU A 116 5.38 6.24 1.27
CA GLU A 116 6.53 6.82 1.96
C GLU A 116 7.78 6.82 1.08
N SER A 117 8.00 5.74 0.32
CA SER A 117 9.07 5.68 -0.68
C SER A 117 8.97 6.81 -1.70
N ALA A 118 7.77 7.05 -2.25
CA ALA A 118 7.53 8.15 -3.20
C ALA A 118 7.74 9.53 -2.56
N LEU A 119 7.33 9.71 -1.30
CA LEU A 119 7.51 10.97 -0.57
C LEU A 119 8.99 11.27 -0.28
N LYS A 120 9.84 10.25 -0.10
CA LYS A 120 11.29 10.43 0.11
C LYS A 120 11.97 10.97 -1.14
N VAL A 121 11.64 10.46 -2.32
CA VAL A 121 12.19 10.97 -3.59
C VAL A 121 11.80 12.42 -3.81
N ARG A 122 10.54 12.79 -3.53
CA ARG A 122 10.08 14.18 -3.66
C ARG A 122 10.74 15.18 -2.70
N ARG A 123 11.33 14.71 -1.60
CA ARG A 123 11.97 15.54 -0.58
C ARG A 123 13.49 15.63 -0.75
N ALA A 124 14.08 14.74 -1.54
CA ALA A 124 15.49 14.74 -1.91
C ALA A 124 15.73 15.76 -3.03
#